data_AF-A0A2G9V3L9-F1
#
_entry.id   AF-A0A2G9V3L9-F1
#
_cell.length_a   1.000
_cell.length_b   1.000
_cell.length_c   1.000
_cell.angle_alpha   90.00
_cell.angle_beta   90.00
_cell.angle_gamma   90.00
#
_symmetry.space_group_name_H-M   'P 1'
#
loop_
_entity.id
_entity.type
_entity.pdbx_description
1 polymer ?
#
loop_
_entity_poly.entity_id
_entity_poly.type
_entity_poly.pdbx_seq_one_letter_code
_entity_poly.pdbx_strand_id
1 'polypeptide(L)'
;MYSSLQEDLSNETTYMVVSAPVAKEEEPLYVNARQYHRILKRRAARQKLEAEGRLPKKRQKYLHESRHQHALARVRGEGGKFDKGRHLDMDHSLDHSGSSDAPETVSDMEANQKRTRFLPVRDTK
;
A
#
# COMPACT_ATOMS: atom_id res chain seq x y z
N MET A 1 -35.34 -35.67 -34.87
CA MET A 1 -35.22 -34.23 -35.17
C MET A 1 -33.84 -33.79 -34.71
N TYR A 2 -32.95 -33.67 -35.68
CA TYR A 2 -31.56 -33.24 -35.55
C TYR A 2 -31.43 -31.79 -35.05
N SER A 3 -30.20 -31.43 -34.64
CA SER A 3 -29.68 -30.07 -34.35
C SER A 3 -29.91 -29.61 -32.89
N SER A 4 -28.89 -29.34 -32.06
CA SER A 4 -27.56 -28.74 -32.29
C SER A 4 -26.57 -29.29 -31.25
N LEU A 5 -25.46 -29.91 -31.65
CA LEU A 5 -24.13 -29.28 -31.85
C LEU A 5 -23.66 -28.57 -30.56
N GLN A 6 -22.82 -29.16 -29.72
CA GLN A 6 -21.39 -29.46 -29.96
C GLN A 6 -20.65 -28.22 -30.45
N GLU A 7 -20.29 -27.30 -29.56
CA GLU A 7 -19.22 -26.30 -29.76
C GLU A 7 -18.99 -25.52 -28.47
N ASP A 8 -18.20 -26.09 -27.55
CA ASP A 8 -17.42 -25.31 -26.58
C ASP A 8 -16.03 -25.97 -26.38
N LEU A 9 -15.54 -26.61 -27.45
CA LEU A 9 -14.17 -27.08 -27.62
C LEU A 9 -13.48 -26.22 -28.69
N SER A 10 -13.40 -24.92 -28.45
CA SER A 10 -12.60 -24.02 -29.29
C SER A 10 -12.00 -22.90 -28.46
N ASN A 11 -11.13 -23.26 -27.51
CA ASN A 11 -10.05 -22.40 -27.04
C ASN A 11 -8.77 -23.24 -26.80
N GLU A 12 -8.64 -24.34 -27.54
CA GLU A 12 -7.35 -24.99 -27.75
C GLU A 12 -6.42 -24.04 -28.54
N THR A 13 -5.13 -24.10 -28.25
CA THR A 13 -4.02 -23.81 -29.20
C THR A 13 -3.57 -22.38 -29.53
N THR A 14 -3.94 -21.32 -28.79
CA THR A 14 -3.34 -19.97 -29.05
C THR A 14 -2.50 -19.41 -27.89
N TYR A 15 -1.61 -20.18 -27.27
CA TYR A 15 -0.28 -19.70 -26.84
C TYR A 15 0.53 -20.86 -26.24
N MET A 16 1.17 -21.65 -27.09
CA MET A 16 2.37 -22.37 -26.68
C MET A 16 3.46 -21.32 -26.43
N VAL A 17 3.52 -20.73 -25.23
CA VAL A 17 4.70 -19.98 -24.81
C VAL A 17 5.77 -21.01 -24.49
N VAL A 18 6.60 -21.24 -25.50
CA VAL A 18 7.90 -21.90 -25.43
C VAL A 18 8.58 -21.52 -24.10
N SER A 19 8.49 -22.40 -23.11
CA SER A 19 9.30 -22.35 -21.88
C SER A 19 10.68 -22.91 -22.20
N ALA A 20 11.34 -22.34 -23.22
CA ALA A 20 12.78 -22.43 -23.33
C ALA A 20 13.36 -21.38 -22.38
N PRO A 21 14.47 -21.66 -21.67
CA PRO A 21 15.29 -20.62 -21.08
C PRO A 21 15.97 -19.89 -22.24
N VAL A 22 15.19 -19.10 -23.00
CA VAL A 22 15.75 -18.03 -23.80
C VAL A 22 16.40 -17.16 -22.74
N ALA A 23 17.73 -17.24 -22.65
CA ALA A 23 18.52 -16.12 -22.22
C ALA A 23 18.01 -14.95 -23.05
N LYS A 24 17.04 -14.22 -22.49
CA LYS A 24 16.42 -13.08 -23.13
C LYS A 24 17.54 -12.05 -23.16
N GLU A 25 18.37 -12.12 -24.19
CA GLU A 25 18.92 -10.95 -24.82
C GLU A 25 17.70 -10.14 -25.27
N GLU A 26 17.10 -9.45 -24.30
CA GLU A 26 16.03 -8.51 -24.53
C GLU A 26 16.63 -7.48 -25.48
N GLU A 27 16.20 -7.55 -26.74
CA GLU A 27 16.66 -6.66 -27.80
C GLU A 27 16.64 -5.22 -27.25
N PRO A 28 17.76 -4.49 -27.30
CA PRO A 28 17.87 -3.22 -26.59
C PRO A 28 16.94 -2.20 -27.23
N LEU A 29 15.74 -2.09 -26.68
CA LEU A 29 14.81 -1.02 -26.98
C LEU A 29 15.55 0.30 -26.79
N TYR A 30 15.52 1.16 -27.81
CA TYR A 30 16.23 2.43 -27.76
C TYR A 30 15.74 3.23 -26.55
N VAL A 31 16.63 3.35 -25.56
CA VAL A 31 16.44 4.13 -24.36
C VAL A 31 17.52 5.20 -24.29
N ASN A 32 17.39 6.12 -23.34
CA ASN A 32 18.43 7.10 -23.08
C ASN A 32 19.77 6.39 -22.76
N ALA A 33 20.82 6.72 -23.51
CA ALA A 33 22.15 6.14 -23.38
C ALA A 33 22.69 6.18 -21.94
N ARG A 34 22.38 7.23 -21.17
CA ARG A 34 22.83 7.38 -19.77
C ARG A 34 22.15 6.42 -18.80
N GLN A 35 21.04 5.80 -19.20
CA GLN A 35 20.19 5.01 -18.31
C GLN A 35 20.27 3.50 -18.59
N TYR A 36 20.65 3.09 -19.80
CA TYR A 36 20.60 1.70 -20.28
C TYR A 36 21.09 0.67 -19.25
N HIS A 37 22.36 0.75 -18.84
CA HIS A 37 22.95 -0.17 -17.86
C HIS A 37 22.23 -0.17 -16.51
N ARG A 38 21.74 0.99 -16.06
CA ARG A 38 21.05 1.10 -14.78
C ARG A 38 19.64 0.54 -14.85
N ILE A 39 18.97 0.66 -16.00
CA ILE A 39 17.67 0.02 -16.25
C ILE A 39 17.81 -1.50 -16.13
N LEU A 40 18.82 -2.10 -16.77
CA LEU A 40 19.07 -3.54 -16.69
C LEU A 40 19.27 -4.01 -15.24
N LYS A 41 20.13 -3.32 -14.48
CA LYS A 41 20.36 -3.65 -13.05
C LYS A 41 19.07 -3.56 -12.21
N ARG A 42 18.24 -2.53 -12.43
CA ARG A 42 16.96 -2.37 -11.70
C ARG A 42 15.91 -3.40 -12.10
N ARG A 43 15.90 -3.84 -13.37
CA ARG A 43 15.02 -4.93 -13.83
C ARG A 43 15.35 -6.23 -13.12
N ALA A 44 16.62 -6.64 -13.10
CA ALA A 44 17.07 -7.82 -12.37
C ALA A 44 16.72 -7.74 -10.86
N ALA A 45 16.93 -6.57 -10.23
CA ALA A 45 16.57 -6.38 -8.83
C ALA A 45 15.04 -6.48 -8.57
N ARG A 46 14.21 -5.92 -9.45
CA ARG A 46 12.74 -6.04 -9.35
C ARG A 46 12.27 -7.47 -9.56
N GLN A 47 12.79 -8.16 -10.57
CA GLN A 47 12.45 -9.58 -10.82
C GLN A 47 12.75 -10.45 -9.60
N LYS A 48 13.90 -10.22 -8.93
CA LYS A 48 14.22 -10.91 -7.67
C LYS A 48 13.21 -10.62 -6.56
N LEU A 49 12.84 -9.36 -6.34
CA LEU A 49 11.85 -8.98 -5.32
C LEU A 49 10.42 -9.47 -5.63
N GLU A 50 10.08 -9.59 -6.92
CA GLU A 50 8.81 -10.15 -7.39
C GLU A 50 8.77 -11.67 -7.21
N ALA A 51 9.88 -12.38 -7.47
CA ALA A 51 10.02 -13.82 -7.21
C ALA A 51 9.97 -14.14 -5.70
N GLU A 52 10.55 -13.28 -4.86
CA GLU A 52 10.44 -13.35 -3.40
C GLU A 52 9.04 -12.96 -2.88
N GLY A 53 8.14 -12.48 -3.74
CA GLY A 53 6.77 -12.09 -3.36
C GLY A 53 6.67 -10.83 -2.50
N ARG A 54 7.77 -10.07 -2.36
CA ARG A 54 7.83 -8.89 -1.50
C ARG A 54 7.07 -7.68 -2.07
N LEU A 55 6.80 -7.69 -3.37
CA LEU A 55 6.02 -6.66 -4.05
C LEU A 55 4.56 -7.13 -4.24
N PRO A 56 3.57 -6.46 -3.63
CA PRO A 56 2.18 -6.87 -3.74
C PRO A 56 1.63 -6.62 -5.15
N LYS A 57 1.08 -7.67 -5.77
CA LYS A 57 0.49 -7.59 -7.14
C LYS A 57 -0.81 -6.80 -7.19
N LYS A 58 -1.58 -6.79 -6.09
CA LYS A 58 -2.86 -6.08 -5.97
C LYS A 58 -2.84 -5.17 -4.74
N ARG A 59 -3.51 -4.03 -4.84
CA ARG A 59 -3.71 -3.11 -3.71
C ARG A 59 -4.82 -3.63 -2.81
N GLN A 60 -4.63 -3.54 -1.49
CA GLN A 60 -5.67 -3.85 -0.52
C GLN A 60 -6.73 -2.74 -0.49
N LYS A 61 -7.99 -3.09 -0.20
CA LYS A 61 -9.09 -2.11 -0.07
C LYS A 61 -8.83 -1.10 1.03
N TYR A 62 -8.22 -1.55 2.12
CA TYR A 62 -7.73 -0.76 3.23
C TYR A 62 -6.44 -1.39 3.75
N LEU A 63 -5.57 -0.60 4.37
CA LEU A 63 -4.26 -1.08 4.81
C LEU A 63 -4.29 -1.71 6.20
N HIS A 64 -5.17 -1.23 7.09
CA HIS A 64 -5.22 -1.62 8.49
C HIS A 64 -6.66 -1.83 8.94
N GLU A 65 -6.91 -2.95 9.63
CA GLU A 65 -8.25 -3.31 10.11
C GLU A 65 -8.78 -2.31 11.14
N SER A 66 -7.97 -1.94 12.13
CA SER A 66 -8.38 -0.96 13.15
C SER A 66 -8.78 0.40 12.56
N ARG A 67 -8.10 0.84 11.50
CA ARG A 67 -8.47 2.09 10.80
C ARG A 67 -9.77 1.95 10.05
N HIS A 68 -10.03 0.79 9.45
CA HIS A 68 -11.29 0.51 8.80
C HIS A 68 -12.45 0.54 9.81
N GLN A 69 -12.31 -0.16 10.93
CA GLN A 69 -13.26 -0.15 12.04
C GLN A 69 -13.50 1.26 12.59
N HIS A 70 -12.43 2.03 12.82
CA HIS A 70 -12.54 3.43 13.26
C HIS A 70 -13.35 4.26 12.25
N ALA A 71 -13.10 4.14 10.95
CA ALA A 71 -13.85 4.85 9.93
C ALA A 71 -15.34 4.45 9.87
N LEU A 72 -15.69 3.20 10.23
CA LEU A 72 -17.08 2.75 10.33
C LEU A 72 -17.77 3.29 11.58
N ALA A 73 -17.08 3.36 12.72
CA ALA A 73 -17.64 3.79 14.01
C ALA A 73 -17.82 5.31 14.15
N ARG A 74 -17.16 6.12 13.29
CA ARG A 74 -17.28 7.58 13.35
C ARG A 74 -18.70 8.05 13.04
N VAL A 75 -19.20 9.00 13.85
CA VAL A 75 -20.46 9.71 13.60
C VAL A 75 -20.41 10.40 12.24
N ARG A 76 -21.50 10.27 11.48
CA ARG A 76 -21.66 10.87 10.16
C ARG A 76 -22.83 11.83 10.20
N GLY A 77 -22.65 13.01 9.62
CA GLY A 77 -23.74 13.94 9.36
C GLY A 77 -24.46 13.59 8.06
N GLU A 78 -25.37 14.46 7.65
CA GLU A 78 -26.09 14.35 6.38
C GLU A 78 -25.12 14.26 5.18
N GLY A 79 -25.42 13.38 4.23
CA GLY A 79 -24.55 13.14 3.06
C GLY A 79 -23.30 12.30 3.35
N GLY A 80 -23.24 11.60 4.49
CA GLY A 80 -22.21 10.59 4.78
C GLY A 80 -20.83 11.14 5.13
N LYS A 81 -20.70 12.46 5.26
CA LYS A 81 -19.49 13.14 5.74
C LYS A 81 -19.33 12.87 7.23
N PHE A 82 -18.10 12.69 7.67
CA PHE A 82 -17.85 12.62 9.11
C PHE A 82 -18.26 13.94 9.76
N ASP A 83 -18.95 13.83 10.90
CA ASP A 83 -19.30 15.00 11.68
C ASP A 83 -18.01 15.68 12.14
N LYS A 84 -17.96 17.00 12.02
CA LYS A 84 -16.79 17.81 12.40
C LYS A 84 -16.73 18.03 13.91
N GLY A 85 -17.65 17.44 14.66
CA GLY A 85 -17.77 17.68 16.10
C GLY A 85 -17.95 19.16 16.37
N ARG A 86 -18.76 19.84 15.52
CA ARG A 86 -19.20 21.19 15.87
C ARG A 86 -20.04 20.97 17.11
N HIS A 87 -19.46 21.35 18.24
CA HIS A 87 -20.10 21.40 19.52
C HIS A 87 -21.43 22.13 19.31
N LEU A 88 -22.52 21.38 19.14
CA LEU A 88 -23.80 21.89 19.51
C LEU A 88 -23.76 21.78 21.03
N ASP A 89 -23.46 22.91 21.66
CA ASP A 89 -23.80 23.18 23.05
C ASP A 89 -25.27 22.84 23.26
N MET A 90 -25.59 21.58 23.53
CA MET A 90 -26.91 21.12 23.94
C MET A 90 -26.70 20.13 25.07
N ASP A 91 -26.59 20.71 26.26
CA ASP A 91 -27.32 20.31 27.46
C ASP A 91 -27.94 18.90 27.40
N HIS A 92 -27.18 17.92 27.86
CA HIS A 92 -27.77 16.78 28.52
C HIS A 92 -26.99 16.54 29.81
N SER A 93 -27.48 17.18 30.87
CA SER A 93 -27.31 16.77 32.24
C SER A 93 -27.57 15.26 32.39
N LEU A 94 -26.54 14.46 32.66
CA LEU A 94 -26.58 13.24 33.47
C LEU A 94 -25.15 12.92 33.94
N ASP A 95 -24.92 13.35 35.19
CA ASP A 95 -24.12 12.70 36.22
C ASP A 95 -23.12 11.58 35.81
N HIS A 96 -21.84 11.95 35.75
CA HIS A 96 -20.80 11.03 36.20
C HIS A 96 -19.87 11.73 37.20
N SER A 97 -20.10 11.44 38.46
CA SER A 97 -19.25 11.81 39.58
C SER A 97 -17.89 11.10 39.49
N GLY A 98 -16.81 11.87 39.51
CA GLY A 98 -15.54 11.45 40.11
C GLY A 98 -14.40 11.13 39.16
N SER A 99 -13.60 12.15 38.82
CA SER A 99 -12.20 12.25 39.29
C SER A 99 -11.54 13.45 38.63
N SER A 100 -11.24 14.46 39.44
CA SER A 100 -10.32 15.54 39.10
C SER A 100 -8.91 14.97 38.93
N ASP A 101 -8.38 15.01 37.72
CA ASP A 101 -6.92 14.98 37.53
C ASP A 101 -6.57 16.10 36.56
N ALA A 102 -5.79 17.06 37.06
CA ALA A 102 -5.44 18.28 36.37
C ALA A 102 -4.48 17.99 35.20
N PRO A 103 -4.51 18.76 34.09
CA PRO A 103 -3.45 18.70 33.11
C PRO A 103 -2.22 19.45 33.64
N GLU A 104 -1.16 18.70 33.98
CA GLU A 104 0.17 19.27 34.17
C GLU A 104 0.62 19.98 32.89
N THR A 105 1.01 21.24 33.08
CA THR A 105 1.65 22.08 32.07
C THR A 105 3.03 21.52 31.75
N VAL A 106 3.20 20.89 30.58
CA VAL A 106 4.54 20.52 30.08
C VAL A 106 5.19 21.75 29.44
N SER A 107 6.17 22.30 30.14
CA SER A 107 7.06 23.36 29.67
C SER A 107 8.05 22.85 28.62
N ASP A 108 8.26 23.71 27.63
CA ASP A 108 9.49 24.00 26.89
C ASP A 108 10.25 22.87 26.16
N MET A 109 9.99 22.87 24.86
CA MET A 109 10.96 22.74 23.74
C MET A 109 12.42 22.45 24.13
N GLU A 110 12.86 21.20 23.94
CA GLU A 110 14.26 20.91 23.69
C GLU A 110 14.46 20.57 22.21
N ALA A 111 15.08 21.49 21.49
CA ALA A 111 15.46 21.32 20.09
C ALA A 111 16.51 20.20 19.99
N ASN A 112 16.08 18.99 19.60
CA ASN A 112 17.00 17.91 19.26
C ASN A 112 17.70 18.21 17.93
N GLN A 113 18.69 19.10 17.99
CA GLN A 113 19.74 19.28 17.00
C GLN A 113 20.60 18.01 16.96
N LYS A 114 20.15 16.95 16.29
CA LYS A 114 20.96 15.81 15.78
C LYS A 114 20.07 14.82 15.03
N ARG A 115 19.50 15.25 13.89
CA ARG A 115 18.84 14.35 12.93
C ARG A 115 19.57 14.30 11.59
N THR A 116 20.88 14.01 11.62
CA THR A 116 21.56 13.46 10.45
C THR A 116 21.14 11.99 10.33
N ARG A 117 20.17 11.71 9.45
CA ARG A 117 19.82 10.33 9.08
C ARG A 117 20.94 9.75 8.21
N PHE A 118 22.08 9.45 8.80
CA PHE A 118 23.05 8.55 8.22
C PHE A 118 22.80 7.17 8.84
N LEU A 119 22.17 6.27 8.09
CA LEU A 119 22.07 4.88 8.53
C LEU A 119 23.50 4.30 8.50
N PRO A 120 23.94 3.58 9.54
CA PRO A 120 25.26 2.97 9.53
C PRO A 120 25.34 1.95 8.39
N VAL A 121 26.32 2.15 7.51
CA VAL A 121 26.73 1.15 6.52
C VAL A 121 27.22 -0.06 7.29
N ARG A 122 26.58 -1.21 7.07
CA ARG A 122 27.07 -2.47 7.62
C ARG A 122 28.20 -2.93 6.74
N ASP A 123 29.43 -2.85 7.25
CA ASP A 123 30.58 -3.44 6.59
C ASP A 123 30.44 -4.97 6.63
N THR A 124 30.32 -5.58 5.46
CA THR A 124 30.45 -7.03 5.30
C THR A 124 31.94 -7.34 5.13
N LYS A 125 32.50 -8.13 6.05
CA LYS A 125 33.81 -8.77 5.90
C LYS A 125 33.79 -9.78 4.75
#